data_AF-A0A7S4W2D0-F1
#
_entry.id   AF-A0A7S4W2D0-F1
#
_cell.length_a   1.000
_cell.length_b   1.000
_cell.length_c   1.000
_cell.angle_alpha   90.00
_cell.angle_beta   90.00
_cell.angle_gamma   90.00
#
_symmetry.space_group_name_H-M   'P 1'
#
loop_
_entity.id
_entity.type
_entity.pdbx_description
1 polymer ?
#
loop_
_entity_poly.entity_id
_entity_poly.type
_entity_poly.pdbx_seq_one_letter_code
_entity_poly.pdbx_strand_id
1 'polypeptide(L)'
;CVLLTSRAFLVHCNARQTMVRSIPCLLACSVYTWSSWLASVSPSAWVRRLMFLLATLGFLLATVDQFVLAFARRHDKLFRMKAGIVIYQVVMFVGYMLVWTVSRFGLVSSLFEQSYYAYNDATVKVFQSIFLAIIRHRADLLIIRRWWMAATSANQDLETLIKNAQLPILSLDLHGRITAWNQSLQALTGFSFEDVHKRELVALVSEESRKVLEKALPRFAEEASRRSRSLEAEAQGQAADGARALWPSSNLV
;
A
#
# COMPACT_ATOMS: atom_id res chain seq x y z
N CYS A 1 9.49 9.25 -16.64
CA CYS A 1 9.64 7.79 -16.44
C CYS A 1 10.44 7.43 -15.19
N VAL A 2 11.68 7.89 -15.02
CA VAL A 2 12.53 7.63 -13.83
C VAL A 2 11.86 7.91 -12.47
N LEU A 3 11.14 9.02 -12.35
CA LEU A 3 10.41 9.36 -11.12
C LEU A 3 9.33 8.34 -10.75
N LEU A 4 8.72 7.69 -11.74
CA LEU A 4 7.62 6.74 -11.53
C LEU A 4 8.16 5.44 -10.93
N THR A 5 9.31 4.98 -11.40
CA THR A 5 10.02 3.81 -10.89
C THR A 5 10.54 4.07 -9.48
N SER A 6 11.18 5.21 -9.23
CA SER A 6 11.61 5.60 -7.89
C SER A 6 10.43 5.64 -6.92
N ARG A 7 9.25 6.15 -7.34
CA ARG A 7 8.03 6.11 -6.53
C ARG A 7 7.53 4.69 -6.26
N ALA A 8 7.61 3.76 -7.21
CA ALA A 8 7.23 2.36 -6.99
C ALA A 8 8.09 1.68 -5.91
N PHE A 9 9.38 2.03 -5.83
CA PHE A 9 10.26 1.56 -4.77
C PHE A 9 10.04 2.32 -3.47
N LEU A 10 9.80 3.63 -3.51
CA LEU A 10 9.76 4.51 -2.35
C LEU A 10 8.36 4.71 -1.75
N VAL A 11 7.37 3.85 -2.05
CA VAL A 11 6.00 3.92 -1.50
C VAL A 11 5.95 4.04 0.02
N HIS A 12 6.90 3.45 0.74
CA HIS A 12 6.96 3.49 2.21
C HIS A 12 7.78 4.67 2.76
N CYS A 13 8.36 5.51 1.90
CA CYS A 13 9.16 6.66 2.30
C CYS A 13 8.30 7.93 2.26
N ASN A 14 8.51 8.83 3.22
CA ASN A 14 7.80 10.10 3.25
C ASN A 14 8.14 10.97 2.00
N ALA A 15 7.24 11.88 1.62
CA ALA A 15 7.35 12.68 0.39
C ALA A 15 8.70 13.38 0.24
N ARG A 16 9.22 13.96 1.34
CA ARG A 16 10.54 14.63 1.38
C ARG A 16 11.69 13.67 1.05
N GLN A 17 11.70 12.48 1.66
CA GLN A 17 12.75 11.48 1.42
C GLN A 17 12.66 10.91 0.00
N THR A 18 11.44 10.69 -0.50
CA THR A 18 11.20 10.25 -1.87
C THR A 18 11.71 11.27 -2.89
N MET A 19 11.49 12.56 -2.63
CA MET A 19 11.96 13.63 -3.49
C MET A 19 13.50 13.72 -3.49
N VAL A 20 14.12 13.80 -2.31
CA VAL A 20 15.58 13.91 -2.16
C VAL A 20 16.29 12.74 -2.85
N ARG A 21 15.78 11.52 -2.69
CA ARG A 21 16.37 10.32 -3.28
C ARG A 21 16.17 10.23 -4.79
N SER A 22 15.27 11.01 -5.37
CA SER A 22 15.03 11.05 -6.82
C SER A 22 15.86 12.14 -7.54
N ILE A 23 16.46 13.08 -6.82
CA ILE A 23 17.21 14.22 -7.38
C ILE A 23 18.37 13.76 -8.28
N PRO A 24 19.26 12.82 -7.88
CA PRO A 24 20.40 12.43 -8.71
C PRO A 24 19.96 11.85 -10.06
N CYS A 25 18.94 11.01 -10.06
CA CYS A 25 18.44 10.39 -11.28
C CYS A 25 17.72 11.41 -12.19
N LEU A 26 17.05 12.41 -11.62
CA LEU A 26 16.49 13.53 -12.37
C LEU A 26 17.58 14.35 -13.05
N LEU A 27 18.64 14.71 -12.32
CA LEU A 27 19.76 15.45 -12.87
C LEU A 27 20.43 14.67 -14.01
N ALA A 28 20.66 13.37 -13.83
CA ALA A 28 21.22 12.51 -14.87
C ALA A 28 20.34 12.47 -16.14
N CYS A 29 19.01 12.38 -15.98
CA CYS A 29 18.07 12.44 -17.10
C CYS A 29 18.06 13.81 -17.80
N SER A 30 18.13 14.89 -17.03
CA SER A 30 18.22 16.25 -17.57
C SER A 30 19.50 16.42 -18.39
N VAL A 31 20.66 16.04 -17.82
CA VAL A 31 21.95 16.09 -18.53
C VAL A 31 21.89 15.28 -19.82
N TYR A 32 21.37 14.05 -19.77
CA TYR A 32 21.18 13.21 -20.95
C TYR A 32 20.32 13.89 -22.04
N THR A 33 19.16 14.45 -21.65
CA THR A 33 18.21 15.03 -22.62
C THR A 33 18.80 16.29 -23.27
N TRP A 34 19.39 17.18 -22.47
CA TRP A 34 19.98 18.42 -22.96
C TRP A 34 21.22 18.19 -23.82
N SER A 35 22.11 17.28 -23.41
CA SER A 35 23.29 16.93 -24.20
C SER A 35 22.93 16.26 -25.53
N SER A 36 21.91 15.40 -25.56
CA SER A 36 21.41 14.81 -26.81
C SER A 36 20.86 15.86 -27.80
N TRP A 37 20.11 16.84 -27.28
CA TRP A 37 19.63 17.96 -28.09
C TRP A 37 20.78 18.84 -28.58
N LEU A 38 21.71 19.23 -27.70
CA LEU A 38 22.91 20.02 -28.05
C LEU A 38 23.78 19.30 -29.10
N ALA A 39 23.95 17.98 -29.00
CA ALA A 39 24.64 17.18 -30.01
C ALA A 39 23.97 17.30 -31.39
N SER A 40 22.65 17.39 -31.41
CA SER A 40 21.85 17.45 -32.64
C SER A 40 21.89 18.82 -33.32
N VAL A 41 22.01 19.91 -32.57
CA VAL A 41 21.99 21.29 -33.08
C VAL A 41 23.41 21.83 -33.35
N SER A 42 24.44 21.26 -32.72
CA SER A 42 25.79 21.81 -32.80
C SER A 42 26.45 21.65 -34.19
N PRO A 43 26.94 22.73 -34.80
CA PRO A 43 27.64 22.68 -36.08
C PRO A 43 29.07 22.12 -35.97
N SER A 44 29.71 22.23 -34.81
CA SER A 44 31.07 21.73 -34.58
C SER A 44 31.08 20.21 -34.37
N ALA A 45 31.88 19.50 -35.17
CA ALA A 45 32.05 18.05 -35.05
C ALA A 45 32.62 17.63 -33.69
N TRP A 46 33.48 18.46 -33.09
CA TRP A 46 34.08 18.20 -31.78
C TRP A 46 33.04 18.31 -30.66
N VAL A 47 32.23 19.37 -30.67
CA VAL A 47 31.16 19.58 -29.69
C VAL A 47 30.11 18.46 -29.80
N ARG A 48 29.79 18.02 -31.01
CA ARG A 48 28.86 16.90 -31.24
C ARG A 48 29.34 15.60 -30.58
N ARG A 49 30.62 15.25 -30.75
CA ARG A 49 31.22 14.05 -30.13
C ARG A 49 31.23 14.15 -28.60
N LEU A 50 31.61 15.32 -28.07
CA LEU A 50 31.61 15.56 -26.62
C LEU A 50 30.20 15.43 -26.02
N MET A 51 29.21 16.05 -26.66
CA MET A 51 27.82 15.98 -26.21
C MET A 51 27.23 14.57 -26.32
N PHE A 52 27.62 13.79 -27.34
CA PHE A 52 27.27 12.37 -27.44
C PHE A 52 27.83 11.55 -26.27
N LEU A 53 29.10 11.75 -25.90
CA LEU A 53 29.71 11.09 -24.75
C LEU A 53 29.03 11.50 -23.43
N LEU A 54 28.68 12.77 -23.29
CA LEU A 54 27.97 13.26 -22.11
C LEU A 54 26.55 12.68 -22.01
N ALA A 55 25.85 12.54 -23.14
CA ALA A 55 24.53 11.93 -23.21
C ALA A 55 24.57 10.46 -22.81
N THR A 56 25.49 9.69 -23.40
CA THR A 56 25.66 8.26 -23.09
C THR A 56 26.06 8.03 -21.62
N LEU A 57 26.94 8.86 -21.07
CA LEU A 57 27.30 8.82 -19.65
C LEU A 57 26.09 9.12 -18.73
N GLY A 58 25.32 10.17 -19.05
CA GLY A 58 24.11 10.52 -18.29
C GLY A 58 23.08 9.40 -18.30
N PHE A 59 22.88 8.74 -19.44
CA PHE A 59 22.00 7.58 -19.57
C PHE A 59 22.50 6.38 -18.74
N LEU A 60 23.81 6.09 -18.77
CA LEU A 60 24.39 4.99 -18.01
C LEU A 60 24.24 5.23 -16.51
N LEU A 61 24.52 6.44 -16.03
CA LEU A 61 24.35 6.82 -14.62
C LEU A 61 22.89 6.69 -14.16
N ALA A 62 21.94 7.16 -14.97
CA ALA A 62 20.53 7.02 -14.66
C ALA A 62 20.12 5.53 -14.60
N THR A 63 20.64 4.70 -15.51
CA THR A 63 20.34 3.26 -15.56
C THR A 63 20.93 2.53 -14.35
N VAL A 64 22.17 2.83 -13.97
CA VAL A 64 22.83 2.26 -12.79
C VAL A 64 22.06 2.61 -11.52
N ASP A 65 21.63 3.86 -11.34
CA ASP A 65 20.83 4.28 -10.18
C ASP A 65 19.53 3.45 -10.06
N GLN A 66 18.82 3.23 -11.18
CA GLN A 66 17.62 2.40 -11.22
C GLN A 66 17.88 0.94 -10.81
N PHE A 67 18.99 0.35 -11.27
CA PHE A 67 19.38 -1.00 -10.88
C PHE A 67 19.78 -1.09 -9.40
N VAL A 68 20.53 -0.11 -8.90
CA VAL A 68 20.92 -0.04 -7.49
C VAL A 68 19.70 0.06 -6.60
N LEU A 69 18.72 0.91 -6.95
CA LEU A 69 17.44 1.01 -6.24
C LEU A 69 16.66 -0.30 -6.25
N ALA A 70 16.58 -0.96 -7.40
CA ALA A 70 15.91 -2.26 -7.52
C ALA A 70 16.58 -3.32 -6.64
N PHE A 71 17.92 -3.41 -6.68
CA PHE A 71 18.69 -4.39 -5.95
C PHE A 71 18.67 -4.15 -4.43
N ALA A 72 18.73 -2.89 -4.00
CA ALA A 72 18.61 -2.51 -2.58
C ALA A 72 17.28 -2.95 -1.97
N ARG A 73 16.24 -3.14 -2.79
CA ARG A 73 14.90 -3.57 -2.40
C ARG A 73 14.58 -5.02 -2.82
N ARG A 74 15.60 -5.86 -3.08
CA ARG A 74 15.42 -7.25 -3.53
C ARG A 74 14.59 -8.14 -2.59
N HIS A 75 14.54 -7.77 -1.31
CA HIS A 75 13.80 -8.52 -0.28
C HIS A 75 12.30 -8.15 -0.21
N ASP A 76 11.83 -7.15 -0.98
CA ASP A 76 10.42 -6.80 -1.04
C ASP A 76 9.59 -7.95 -1.65
N LYS A 77 8.41 -8.25 -1.08
CA LYS A 77 7.48 -9.26 -1.64
C LYS A 77 7.06 -8.97 -3.09
N LEU A 78 7.06 -7.70 -3.48
CA LEU A 78 6.71 -7.24 -4.83
C LEU A 78 7.93 -7.03 -5.72
N PHE A 79 9.14 -7.45 -5.30
CA PHE A 79 10.39 -7.23 -6.02
C PHE A 79 10.30 -7.65 -7.49
N ARG A 80 9.78 -8.85 -7.78
CA ARG A 80 9.65 -9.36 -9.16
C ARG A 80 8.87 -8.41 -10.07
N MET A 81 7.75 -7.86 -9.59
CA MET A 81 6.93 -6.93 -10.37
C MET A 81 7.65 -5.59 -10.55
N LYS A 82 8.28 -5.08 -9.49
CA LYS A 82 9.04 -3.81 -9.53
C LYS A 82 10.27 -3.91 -10.46
N ALA A 83 11.00 -5.02 -10.40
CA ALA A 83 12.14 -5.31 -11.27
C ALA A 83 11.71 -5.42 -12.75
N GLY A 84 10.55 -6.02 -13.02
CA GLY A 84 9.98 -6.08 -14.37
C GLY A 84 9.78 -4.70 -14.99
N ILE A 85 9.27 -3.72 -14.23
CA ILE A 85 9.14 -2.34 -14.72
C ILE A 85 10.51 -1.73 -15.06
N VAL A 86 11.51 -1.92 -14.19
CA VAL A 86 12.87 -1.38 -14.42
C VAL A 86 13.47 -1.99 -15.68
N ILE A 87 13.37 -3.31 -15.85
CA ILE A 87 13.88 -4.01 -17.04
C ILE A 87 13.20 -3.47 -18.31
N TYR A 88 11.86 -3.38 -18.31
CA TYR A 88 11.11 -2.83 -19.43
C TYR A 88 11.55 -1.40 -19.78
N GLN A 89 11.76 -0.56 -18.77
CA GLN A 89 12.20 0.82 -18.94
C GLN A 89 13.61 0.91 -19.55
N VAL A 90 14.55 0.08 -19.08
CA VAL A 90 15.91 0.04 -19.62
C VAL A 90 15.90 -0.42 -21.08
N VAL A 91 15.14 -1.47 -21.40
CA VAL A 91 15.00 -1.98 -22.78
C VAL A 91 14.47 -0.89 -23.72
N MET A 92 13.42 -0.16 -23.32
CA MET A 92 12.85 0.91 -24.13
C MET A 92 13.84 2.05 -24.36
N PHE A 93 14.58 2.48 -23.33
CA PHE A 93 15.58 3.54 -23.47
C PHE A 93 16.81 3.15 -24.29
N VAL A 94 17.27 1.90 -24.18
CA VAL A 94 18.31 1.38 -25.08
C VAL A 94 17.80 1.41 -26.53
N GLY A 95 16.53 1.05 -26.75
CA GLY A 95 15.88 1.18 -28.07
C GLY A 95 15.90 2.61 -28.62
N TYR A 96 15.53 3.60 -27.80
CA TYR A 96 15.63 5.02 -28.17
C TYR A 96 17.05 5.42 -28.57
N MET A 97 18.07 5.02 -27.78
CA MET A 97 19.46 5.34 -28.06
C MET A 97 19.95 4.72 -29.38
N LEU A 98 19.57 3.46 -29.64
CA LEU A 98 19.94 2.74 -30.86
C LEU A 98 19.33 3.38 -32.10
N VAL A 99 18.02 3.64 -32.09
CA VAL A 99 17.34 4.26 -33.24
C VAL A 99 17.90 5.65 -33.51
N TRP A 100 18.15 6.45 -32.46
CA TRP A 100 18.79 7.75 -32.60
C TRP A 100 20.19 7.64 -33.22
N THR A 101 21.01 6.70 -32.75
CA THR A 101 22.37 6.51 -33.26
C THR A 101 22.37 6.09 -34.73
N VAL A 102 21.55 5.10 -35.08
CA VAL A 102 21.44 4.56 -36.45
C VAL A 102 20.87 5.60 -37.43
N SER A 103 19.91 6.42 -36.99
CA SER A 103 19.37 7.53 -37.78
C SER A 103 20.45 8.56 -38.16
N ARG A 104 21.40 8.85 -37.26
CA ARG A 104 22.51 9.79 -37.55
C ARG A 104 23.48 9.29 -38.62
N PHE A 105 23.57 7.98 -38.85
CA PHE A 105 24.33 7.41 -39.95
C PHE A 105 23.53 7.30 -41.26
N GLY A 106 22.29 7.80 -41.29
CA GLY A 106 21.43 7.73 -42.49
C GLY A 106 20.95 6.32 -42.82
N LEU A 107 21.08 5.37 -41.88
CA LEU A 107 20.68 3.97 -42.06
C LEU A 107 19.17 3.75 -41.88
N VAL A 108 18.46 4.74 -41.33
CA VAL A 108 17.05 4.69 -40.99
C VAL A 108 16.34 5.93 -41.54
N SER A 109 15.13 5.74 -42.07
CA SER A 109 14.31 6.86 -42.58
C SER A 109 13.73 7.68 -41.44
N SER A 110 13.54 8.98 -41.67
CA SER A 110 12.90 9.90 -40.72
C SER A 110 11.47 9.46 -40.33
N LEU A 111 10.72 8.87 -41.27
CA LEU A 111 9.38 8.35 -41.03
C LEU A 111 9.41 7.16 -40.05
N PHE A 112 10.36 6.26 -40.21
CA PHE A 112 10.54 5.13 -39.29
C PHE A 112 10.94 5.61 -37.90
N GLU A 113 11.91 6.53 -37.81
CA GLU A 113 12.35 7.10 -36.54
C GLU A 113 11.18 7.73 -35.77
N GLN A 114 10.37 8.56 -36.44
CA GLN A 114 9.20 9.21 -35.82
C GLN A 114 8.15 8.19 -35.37
N SER A 115 7.88 7.18 -36.20
CA SER A 115 6.91 6.13 -35.90
C SER A 115 7.35 5.28 -34.70
N TYR A 116 8.65 4.94 -34.63
CA TYR A 116 9.23 4.22 -33.51
C TYR A 116 9.12 5.02 -32.21
N TYR A 117 9.46 6.31 -32.24
CA TYR A 117 9.34 7.17 -31.06
C TYR A 117 7.90 7.35 -30.59
N ALA A 118 6.94 7.53 -31.51
CA ALA A 118 5.53 7.66 -31.18
C ALA A 118 5.00 6.39 -30.50
N TYR A 119 5.32 5.22 -31.06
CA TYR A 119 4.91 3.94 -30.48
C TYR A 119 5.54 3.70 -29.10
N ASN A 120 6.86 3.93 -28.97
CA ASN A 120 7.53 3.77 -27.69
C ASN A 120 7.03 4.75 -26.63
N ASP A 121 6.72 6.00 -26.98
CA ASP A 121 6.24 6.98 -26.00
C ASP A 121 4.84 6.61 -25.50
N ALA A 122 3.96 6.15 -26.40
CA ALA A 122 2.65 5.63 -26.05
C ALA A 122 2.75 4.40 -25.14
N THR A 123 3.58 3.42 -25.51
CA THR A 123 3.72 2.19 -24.72
C THR A 123 4.36 2.44 -23.37
N VAL A 124 5.45 3.21 -23.31
CA VAL A 124 6.11 3.57 -22.06
C VAL A 124 5.14 4.28 -21.11
N LYS A 125 4.33 5.23 -21.59
CA LYS A 125 3.35 5.91 -20.73
C LYS A 125 2.22 4.99 -20.27
N VAL A 126 1.57 4.28 -21.19
CA VAL A 126 0.38 3.47 -20.88
C VAL A 126 0.76 2.24 -20.06
N PHE A 127 1.73 1.44 -20.52
CA PHE A 127 2.13 0.22 -19.81
C PHE A 127 2.71 0.55 -18.43
N GLN A 128 3.60 1.54 -18.30
CA GLN A 128 4.15 1.88 -16.98
C GLN A 128 3.06 2.37 -16.02
N SER A 129 2.07 3.12 -16.50
CA SER A 129 0.96 3.60 -15.65
C SER A 129 0.10 2.45 -15.13
N ILE A 130 -0.28 1.52 -16.01
CA ILE A 130 -1.07 0.33 -15.64
C ILE A 130 -0.27 -0.54 -14.66
N PHE A 131 0.99 -0.84 -14.96
CA PHE A 131 1.83 -1.65 -14.08
C PHE A 131 2.03 -1.01 -12.71
N LEU A 132 2.22 0.32 -12.66
CA LEU A 132 2.34 1.05 -11.40
C LEU A 132 1.04 0.97 -10.59
N ALA A 133 -0.13 1.11 -11.23
CA ALA A 133 -1.41 0.96 -10.57
C ALA A 133 -1.58 -0.44 -9.97
N ILE A 134 -1.21 -1.48 -10.71
CA ILE A 134 -1.24 -2.87 -10.22
C ILE A 134 -0.30 -3.05 -9.02
N ILE A 135 0.94 -2.56 -9.09
CA ILE A 135 1.90 -2.67 -7.98
C ILE A 135 1.38 -1.98 -6.72
N ARG A 136 0.80 -0.78 -6.86
CA ARG A 136 0.21 -0.04 -5.74
C ARG A 136 -0.95 -0.80 -5.13
N HIS A 137 -1.91 -1.22 -5.96
CA HIS A 137 -3.05 -2.00 -5.50
C HIS A 137 -2.61 -3.28 -4.77
N ARG A 138 -1.60 -3.99 -5.29
CA ARG A 138 -1.04 -5.18 -4.64
C ARG A 138 -0.34 -4.84 -3.32
N ALA A 139 0.33 -3.70 -3.22
CA ALA A 139 0.95 -3.25 -1.97
C ALA A 139 -0.12 -2.95 -0.91
N ASP A 140 -1.20 -2.27 -1.29
CA ASP A 140 -2.32 -1.94 -0.40
C ASP A 140 -3.01 -3.21 0.11
N LEU A 141 -3.28 -4.17 -0.78
CA LEU A 141 -3.85 -5.47 -0.41
C LEU A 141 -2.96 -6.24 0.60
N LEU A 142 -1.63 -6.15 0.47
CA LEU A 142 -0.73 -6.80 1.42
C LEU A 142 -0.78 -6.14 2.80
N ILE A 143 -0.96 -4.82 2.86
CA ILE A 143 -1.14 -4.10 4.13
C ILE A 143 -2.46 -4.53 4.78
N ILE A 144 -3.56 -4.47 4.03
CA ILE A 144 -4.89 -4.89 4.50
C ILE A 144 -4.86 -6.34 5.01
N ARG A 145 -4.22 -7.24 4.27
CA ARG A 145 -4.09 -8.65 4.67
C ARG A 145 -3.32 -8.83 5.99
N ARG A 146 -2.30 -8.02 6.26
CA ARG A 146 -1.57 -8.08 7.54
C ARG A 146 -2.45 -7.68 8.71
N TRP A 147 -3.19 -6.58 8.57
CA TRP A 147 -4.15 -6.13 9.58
C TRP A 147 -5.23 -7.16 9.85
N TRP A 148 -5.79 -7.77 8.79
CA TRP A 148 -6.76 -8.84 8.91
C TRP A 148 -6.20 -10.03 9.68
N MET A 149 -5.02 -10.53 9.32
CA MET A 149 -4.42 -11.68 10.03
C MET A 149 -4.14 -11.38 11.50
N ALA A 150 -3.65 -10.17 11.81
CA ALA A 150 -3.41 -9.75 13.20
C ALA A 150 -4.73 -9.67 14.01
N ALA A 151 -5.78 -9.08 13.42
CA ALA A 151 -7.09 -8.99 14.06
C ALA A 151 -7.74 -10.37 14.26
N THR A 152 -7.65 -11.25 13.27
CA THR A 152 -8.19 -12.62 13.38
C THR A 152 -7.44 -13.43 14.43
N SER A 153 -6.11 -13.34 14.50
CA SER A 153 -5.31 -14.02 15.53
C SER A 153 -5.69 -13.53 16.93
N ALA A 154 -5.77 -12.21 17.13
CA ALA A 154 -6.15 -11.65 18.43
C ALA A 154 -7.57 -12.07 18.86
N ASN A 155 -8.53 -12.11 17.93
CA ASN A 155 -9.88 -12.61 18.21
C ASN A 155 -9.87 -14.09 18.58
N GLN A 156 -9.10 -14.92 17.88
CA GLN A 156 -8.97 -16.35 18.19
C GLN A 156 -8.35 -16.59 19.58
N ASP A 157 -7.33 -15.80 19.93
CA ASP A 157 -6.70 -15.87 21.25
C ASP A 157 -7.71 -15.50 22.35
N LEU A 158 -8.48 -14.43 22.17
CA LEU A 158 -9.55 -14.02 23.10
C LEU A 158 -10.65 -15.08 23.23
N GLU A 159 -11.13 -15.63 22.12
CA GLU A 159 -12.12 -16.71 22.14
C GLU A 159 -11.60 -17.93 22.91
N THR A 160 -10.33 -18.28 22.72
CA THR A 160 -9.68 -19.40 23.41
C THR A 160 -9.58 -19.13 24.92
N LEU A 161 -9.20 -17.92 25.32
CA LEU A 161 -9.14 -17.51 26.72
C LEU A 161 -10.53 -17.56 27.38
N ILE A 162 -11.57 -17.05 26.72
CA ILE A 162 -12.94 -17.09 27.25
C ILE A 162 -13.42 -18.53 27.39
N LYS A 163 -13.23 -19.37 26.36
CA LYS A 163 -13.65 -20.77 26.36
C LYS A 163 -13.01 -21.58 27.50
N ASN A 164 -11.72 -21.37 27.74
CA ASN A 164 -10.92 -22.15 28.70
C ASN A 164 -10.87 -21.57 30.12
N ALA A 165 -11.51 -20.42 30.38
CA ALA A 165 -11.49 -19.81 31.72
C ALA A 165 -12.20 -20.71 32.75
N GLN A 166 -11.56 -20.90 33.91
CA GLN A 166 -12.08 -21.69 35.04
C GLN A 166 -13.24 -21.03 35.79
N LEU A 167 -13.54 -19.76 35.49
CA LEU A 167 -14.67 -19.03 36.06
C LEU A 167 -15.85 -19.07 35.09
N PRO A 168 -17.11 -19.14 35.56
CA PRO A 168 -18.28 -18.99 34.70
C PRO A 168 -18.31 -17.62 34.02
N ILE A 169 -18.16 -17.56 32.69
CA ILE A 169 -18.18 -16.32 31.90
C ILE A 169 -19.26 -16.41 30.83
N LEU A 170 -20.20 -15.46 30.83
CA LEU A 170 -21.17 -15.25 29.77
C LEU A 170 -21.08 -13.82 29.23
N SER A 171 -21.50 -13.64 27.98
CA SER A 171 -21.65 -12.33 27.34
C SER A 171 -23.09 -12.16 26.86
N LEU A 172 -23.61 -10.93 26.96
CA LEU A 172 -24.95 -10.55 26.51
C LEU A 172 -24.87 -9.48 25.43
N ASP A 173 -25.83 -9.48 24.50
CA ASP A 173 -26.05 -8.34 23.61
C ASP A 173 -26.85 -7.21 24.30
N LEU A 174 -27.05 -6.10 23.60
CA LEU A 174 -27.83 -4.95 24.09
C LEU A 174 -29.30 -5.28 24.37
N HIS A 175 -29.80 -6.43 23.90
CA HIS A 175 -31.14 -6.93 24.14
C HIS A 175 -31.19 -8.00 25.24
N GLY A 176 -30.08 -8.27 25.93
CA GLY A 176 -30.01 -9.26 27.01
C GLY A 176 -29.96 -10.72 26.52
N ARG A 177 -29.63 -10.95 25.25
CA ARG A 177 -29.49 -12.29 24.67
C ARG A 177 -28.07 -12.78 24.76
N ILE A 178 -27.90 -14.08 24.97
CA ILE A 178 -26.59 -14.70 25.19
C ILE A 178 -25.79 -14.74 23.88
N THR A 179 -24.58 -14.17 23.93
CA THR A 179 -23.62 -14.12 22.81
C THR A 179 -22.37 -14.97 23.05
N ALA A 180 -21.98 -15.21 24.31
CA ALA A 180 -20.90 -16.13 24.65
C ALA A 180 -21.26 -16.97 25.89
N TRP A 181 -20.80 -18.22 25.91
CA TRP A 181 -20.99 -19.19 26.98
C TRP A 181 -19.75 -20.09 27.06
N ASN A 182 -19.06 -20.09 28.20
CA ASN A 182 -17.83 -20.87 28.33
C ASN A 182 -18.03 -22.29 28.89
N GLN A 183 -16.97 -23.09 28.89
CA GLN A 183 -17.03 -24.49 29.34
C GLN A 183 -17.40 -24.62 30.82
N SER A 184 -16.95 -23.69 31.66
CA SER A 184 -17.29 -23.65 33.09
C SER A 184 -18.80 -23.47 33.31
N LEU A 185 -19.47 -22.64 32.50
CA LEU A 185 -20.93 -22.51 32.55
C LEU A 185 -21.65 -23.76 32.06
N GLN A 186 -21.16 -24.39 30.99
CA GLN A 186 -21.73 -25.65 30.52
C GLN A 186 -21.62 -26.75 31.59
N ALA A 187 -20.50 -26.82 32.31
CA ALA A 187 -20.33 -27.74 33.42
C ALA A 187 -21.24 -27.40 34.63
N LEU A 188 -21.48 -26.12 34.90
CA LEU A 188 -22.30 -25.67 36.02
C LEU A 188 -23.81 -25.84 35.77
N THR A 189 -24.29 -25.52 34.57
CA THR A 189 -25.73 -25.52 34.25
C THR A 189 -26.20 -26.75 33.48
N GLY A 190 -25.29 -27.48 32.83
CA GLY A 190 -25.61 -28.59 31.93
C GLY A 190 -26.03 -28.16 30.52
N PHE A 191 -26.21 -26.86 30.25
CA PHE A 191 -26.60 -26.38 28.92
C PHE A 191 -25.39 -26.14 28.01
N SER A 192 -25.47 -26.63 26.76
CA SER A 192 -24.47 -26.32 25.75
C SER A 192 -24.64 -24.89 25.22
N PHE A 193 -23.61 -24.34 24.58
CA PHE A 193 -23.72 -23.03 23.93
C PHE A 193 -24.81 -23.00 22.87
N GLU A 194 -24.97 -24.09 22.09
CA GLU A 194 -26.00 -24.20 21.05
C GLU A 194 -27.41 -24.11 21.62
N ASP A 195 -27.63 -24.63 22.84
CA ASP A 195 -28.92 -24.59 23.51
C ASP A 195 -29.30 -23.18 23.97
N VAL A 196 -28.32 -22.35 24.36
CA VAL A 196 -28.57 -21.04 24.98
C VAL A 196 -28.30 -19.87 24.03
N HIS A 197 -27.64 -20.10 22.91
CA HIS A 197 -27.25 -19.06 21.96
C HIS A 197 -28.47 -18.25 21.50
N LYS A 198 -28.36 -16.91 21.56
CA LYS A 198 -29.43 -15.94 21.21
C LYS A 198 -30.73 -16.05 22.03
N ARG A 199 -30.75 -16.84 23.11
CA ARG A 199 -31.84 -16.84 24.08
C ARG A 199 -31.65 -15.71 25.10
N GLU A 200 -32.75 -15.18 25.62
CA GLU A 200 -32.71 -14.18 26.68
C GLU A 200 -32.27 -14.82 28.00
N LEU A 201 -31.33 -14.18 28.69
CA LEU A 201 -30.81 -14.68 29.97
C LEU A 201 -31.91 -14.83 31.03
N VAL A 202 -32.92 -13.95 31.00
CA VAL A 202 -34.08 -13.93 31.91
C VAL A 202 -34.85 -15.27 31.87
N ALA A 203 -34.85 -15.96 30.74
CA ALA A 203 -35.56 -17.24 30.58
C ALA A 203 -34.83 -18.44 31.21
N LEU A 204 -33.55 -18.28 31.57
CA LEU A 204 -32.68 -19.37 32.06
C LEU A 204 -32.39 -19.28 33.56
N VAL A 205 -32.85 -18.23 34.23
CA VAL A 205 -32.62 -17.99 35.66
C VAL A 205 -33.86 -18.36 36.49
N SER A 206 -33.67 -18.62 37.79
CA SER A 206 -34.79 -18.87 38.70
C SER A 206 -35.70 -17.65 38.84
N GLU A 207 -36.95 -17.90 39.23
CA GLU A 207 -37.99 -16.86 39.36
C GLU A 207 -37.61 -15.75 40.37
N GLU A 208 -36.86 -16.10 41.43
CA GLU A 208 -36.33 -15.13 42.40
C GLU A 208 -35.29 -14.18 41.77
N SER A 209 -34.43 -14.71 40.89
CA SER A 209 -33.39 -13.91 40.21
C SER A 209 -33.94 -13.11 39.03
N ARG A 210 -35.07 -13.56 38.45
CA ARG A 210 -35.72 -12.93 37.30
C ARG A 210 -36.06 -11.46 37.53
N LYS A 211 -36.71 -11.17 38.67
CA LYS A 211 -37.13 -9.81 39.06
C LYS A 211 -35.94 -8.86 39.21
N VAL A 212 -34.81 -9.36 39.69
CA VAL A 212 -33.57 -8.59 39.83
C VAL A 212 -33.00 -8.29 38.44
N LEU A 213 -32.96 -9.30 37.57
CA LEU A 213 -32.41 -9.19 36.22
C LEU A 213 -33.23 -8.24 35.33
N GLU A 214 -34.57 -8.35 35.36
CA GLU A 214 -35.49 -7.49 34.60
C GLU A 214 -35.33 -6.00 34.94
N LYS A 215 -35.00 -5.70 36.21
CA LYS A 215 -34.76 -4.32 36.65
C LYS A 215 -33.34 -3.82 36.29
N ALA A 216 -32.36 -4.72 36.24
CA ALA A 216 -30.95 -4.39 36.05
C ALA A 216 -30.53 -4.32 34.57
N LEU A 217 -31.04 -5.23 33.72
CA LEU A 217 -30.73 -5.33 32.28
C LEU A 217 -30.90 -4.01 31.53
N PRO A 218 -32.02 -3.26 31.65
CA PRO A 218 -32.19 -1.99 30.96
C PRO A 218 -31.12 -0.96 31.33
N ARG A 219 -30.70 -0.93 32.61
CA ARG A 219 -29.66 0.00 33.09
C ARG A 219 -28.31 -0.32 32.49
N PHE A 220 -27.94 -1.61 32.47
CA PHE A 220 -26.69 -2.05 31.85
C PHE A 220 -26.68 -1.81 30.34
N ALA A 221 -27.80 -2.03 29.65
CA ALA A 221 -27.93 -1.76 28.22
C ALA A 221 -27.78 -0.27 27.91
N GLU A 222 -28.38 0.61 28.71
CA GLU A 222 -28.24 2.05 28.55
C GLU A 222 -26.79 2.52 28.80
N GLU A 223 -26.14 2.01 29.84
CA GLU A 223 -24.76 2.34 30.18
C GLU A 223 -23.78 1.84 29.11
N ALA A 224 -23.96 0.60 28.63
CA ALA A 224 -23.20 0.05 27.51
C ALA A 224 -23.40 0.87 26.23
N SER A 225 -24.62 1.31 25.93
CA SER A 225 -24.93 2.15 24.76
C SER A 225 -24.30 3.54 24.86
N ARG A 226 -24.22 4.13 26.06
CA ARG A 226 -23.50 5.40 26.30
C ARG A 226 -22.00 5.23 26.09
N ARG A 227 -21.43 4.14 26.62
CA ARG A 227 -20.01 3.83 26.51
C ARG A 227 -19.58 3.49 25.08
N SER A 228 -20.41 2.77 24.32
CA SER A 228 -20.15 2.52 22.89
C SER A 228 -20.07 3.82 22.11
N ARG A 229 -21.05 4.72 22.31
CA ARG A 229 -21.08 6.04 21.66
C ARG A 229 -19.87 6.90 22.00
N SER A 230 -19.39 6.88 23.25
CA SER A 230 -18.19 7.63 23.63
C SER A 230 -16.94 7.05 22.97
N LEU A 231 -16.79 5.72 22.94
CA LEU A 231 -15.66 5.06 22.29
C LEU A 231 -15.66 5.26 20.78
N GLU A 232 -16.83 5.23 20.13
CA GLU A 232 -16.97 5.52 18.69
C GLU A 232 -16.57 6.97 18.38
N ALA A 233 -16.97 7.93 19.22
CA ALA A 233 -16.57 9.33 19.09
C ALA A 233 -15.05 9.52 19.29
N GLU A 234 -14.45 8.85 20.27
CA GLU A 234 -12.99 8.87 20.48
C GLU A 234 -12.23 8.25 19.31
N ALA A 235 -12.70 7.10 18.80
CA ALA A 235 -12.09 6.40 17.66
C ALA A 235 -12.18 7.23 16.38
N GLN A 236 -13.31 7.92 16.13
CA GLN A 236 -13.46 8.85 15.02
C GLN A 236 -12.55 10.08 15.16
N GLY A 237 -12.39 10.60 16.38
CA GLY A 237 -11.42 11.67 16.67
C GLY A 237 -9.98 11.25 16.36
N GLN A 238 -9.57 10.07 16.84
CA GLN A 238 -8.23 9.52 16.59
C GLN A 238 -8.01 9.16 15.11
N ALA A 239 -9.04 8.66 14.41
CA ALA A 239 -8.96 8.41 12.98
C ALA A 239 -8.81 9.71 12.19
N ALA A 240 -9.51 10.78 12.58
CA ALA A 240 -9.39 12.10 11.98
C ALA A 240 -8.00 12.72 12.23
N ASP A 241 -7.48 12.62 13.46
CA ASP A 241 -6.15 13.12 13.81
C ASP A 241 -5.03 12.27 13.20
N GLY A 242 -5.19 10.95 13.13
CA GLY A 242 -4.29 10.04 12.43
C GLY A 242 -4.27 10.27 10.92
N ALA A 243 -5.43 10.52 10.30
CA ALA A 243 -5.51 10.93 8.90
C ALA A 243 -4.85 12.30 8.66
N ARG A 244 -5.01 13.24 9.60
CA ARG A 244 -4.38 14.56 9.58
C ARG A 244 -2.85 14.50 9.80
N ALA A 245 -2.37 13.50 10.55
CA ALA A 245 -0.95 13.23 10.73
C ALA A 245 -0.32 12.49 9.53
N LEU A 246 -1.09 11.61 8.87
CA LEU A 246 -0.67 10.90 7.65
C LEU A 246 -0.73 11.80 6.39
N TRP A 247 -1.59 12.81 6.39
CA TRP A 247 -1.71 13.83 5.33
C TRP A 247 -1.75 15.24 5.95
N PRO A 248 -0.61 15.80 6.39
CA PRO A 248 -0.58 17.16 6.90
C PRO A 248 -0.99 18.11 5.77
N SER A 249 -2.11 18.80 5.95
CA SER A 249 -2.70 19.75 5.00
C SER A 249 -1.90 21.06 4.89
N SER A 250 -0.56 20.99 4.92
CA SER A 250 0.35 22.14 4.91
C SER A 250 1.15 22.32 3.61
N ASN A 251 0.80 21.64 2.51
CA ASN A 251 1.40 21.88 1.19
C ASN A 251 0.39 22.16 0.08
N LEU A 252 -0.71 22.87 0.41
CA LEU A 252 -1.59 23.50 -0.59
C LEU A 252 -1.63 25.01 -0.32
N VAL A 253 -0.51 25.68 -0.63
CA VAL A 253 -0.45 27.06 -1.14
C VAL A 253 0.59 27.05 -2.24
#